data_AF-A0A8T4VWV7-F1
#
_entry.id   AF-A0A8T4VWV7-F1
#
_cell.length_a   1.000
_cell.length_b   1.000
_cell.length_c   1.000
_cell.angle_alpha   90.00
_cell.angle_beta   90.00
_cell.angle_gamma   90.00
#
_symmetry.space_group_name_H-M   'P 1'
#
loop_
_entity.id
_entity.type
_entity.pdbx_description
1 polymer ?
#
loop_
_entity_poly.entity_id
_entity_poly.type
_entity_poly.pdbx_seq_one_letter_code
_entity_poly.pdbx_strand_id
1 'polypeptide(L)'
;MRNKMKNKVSKPNTTVLLDKFGFKSKRIVIKYGGNAMLDDELKASVAEDIVQLKKMGLKPIIVHGGGPAVSDQMDKEGLEPEFVHGQRKTDEETLEIAEMVLSGKVNKELVKLINERNGNAVGIS
;
A
#
# COMPACT_ATOMS: atom_id res chain seq x y z
N MET A 1 -7.96 -2.33 58.34
CA MET A 1 -6.97 -2.54 57.26
C MET A 1 -7.53 -1.93 55.98
N ARG A 2 -6.86 -0.92 55.39
CA ARG A 2 -7.32 -0.19 54.19
C ARG A 2 -7.15 -1.05 52.93
N ASN A 3 -8.24 -1.34 52.23
CA ASN A 3 -8.22 -2.04 50.95
C ASN A 3 -7.83 -1.04 49.84
N LYS A 4 -6.57 -1.10 49.36
CA LYS A 4 -6.11 -0.29 48.22
C LYS A 4 -6.70 -0.89 46.94
N MET A 5 -7.83 -0.37 46.48
CA MET A 5 -8.27 -0.55 45.09
C MET A 5 -7.22 0.07 44.18
N LYS A 6 -6.35 -0.77 43.61
CA LYS A 6 -5.45 -0.37 42.52
C LYS A 6 -6.33 -0.19 41.29
N ASN A 7 -6.67 1.06 40.96
CA ASN A 7 -7.22 1.41 39.65
C ASN A 7 -6.21 1.00 38.58
N LYS A 8 -6.43 -0.16 37.94
CA LYS A 8 -5.78 -0.50 36.67
C LYS A 8 -6.37 0.44 35.63
N VAL A 9 -5.66 1.52 35.30
CA VAL A 9 -5.93 2.25 34.06
C VAL A 9 -5.65 1.28 32.93
N SER A 10 -6.70 0.70 32.33
CA SER A 10 -6.56 -0.08 31.11
C SER A 10 -6.00 0.84 30.04
N LYS A 11 -4.90 0.44 29.38
CA LYS A 11 -4.41 1.17 28.20
C LYS A 11 -5.59 1.34 27.24
N PRO A 12 -5.90 2.56 26.77
CA PRO A 12 -7.02 2.76 25.87
C PRO A 12 -6.79 1.93 24.61
N ASN A 13 -7.82 1.20 24.17
CA ASN A 13 -7.81 0.48 22.91
C ASN A 13 -7.48 1.47 21.77
N THR A 14 -6.67 1.07 20.79
CA THR A 14 -6.26 1.92 19.65
C THR A 14 -7.43 2.64 18.99
N THR A 15 -8.60 1.99 18.89
CA THR A 15 -9.83 2.63 18.39
C THR A 15 -10.28 3.82 19.26
N VAL A 16 -10.18 3.71 20.59
CA VAL A 16 -10.50 4.80 21.52
C VAL A 16 -9.51 5.96 21.35
N LEU A 17 -8.25 5.66 21.06
CA LEU A 17 -7.25 6.68 20.75
C LEU A 17 -7.53 7.38 19.42
N LEU A 18 -7.86 6.63 18.37
CA LEU A 18 -8.23 7.22 17.08
C LEU A 18 -9.48 8.09 17.19
N ASP A 19 -10.46 7.69 17.99
CA ASP A 19 -11.64 8.50 18.30
C ASP A 19 -11.22 9.78 19.05
N LYS A 20 -10.39 9.66 20.09
CA LYS A 20 -9.87 10.80 20.88
C LYS A 20 -9.10 11.81 20.04
N PHE A 21 -8.31 11.34 19.08
CA PHE A 21 -7.52 12.19 18.19
C PHE A 21 -8.26 12.57 16.89
N GLY A 22 -9.55 12.22 16.76
CA GLY A 22 -10.37 12.61 15.61
C GLY A 22 -10.03 11.90 14.28
N PHE A 23 -9.35 10.76 14.36
CA PHE A 23 -8.96 9.94 13.20
C PHE A 23 -9.99 8.88 12.81
N LYS A 24 -11.02 8.65 13.64
CA LYS A 24 -12.12 7.74 13.28
C LYS A 24 -12.72 8.08 11.92
N SER A 25 -12.86 7.08 11.05
CA SER A 25 -13.45 7.22 9.71
C SER A 25 -12.74 8.20 8.77
N LYS A 26 -11.54 8.70 9.13
CA LYS A 26 -10.74 9.55 8.25
C LYS A 26 -10.14 8.73 7.11
N ARG A 27 -9.99 9.39 5.96
CA ARG A 27 -9.26 8.84 4.82
C ARG A 27 -7.77 9.05 5.03
N ILE A 28 -6.98 8.01 4.74
CA ILE A 28 -5.53 8.08 4.73
C ILE A 28 -5.05 7.63 3.36
N VAL A 29 -4.30 8.51 2.68
CA VAL A 29 -3.69 8.19 1.38
C VAL A 29 -2.27 7.72 1.64
N ILE A 30 -1.94 6.52 1.21
CA ILE A 30 -0.63 5.90 1.42
C ILE A 30 0.01 5.73 0.06
N LYS A 31 1.13 6.44 -0.18
CA LYS A 31 1.97 6.18 -1.34
C LYS A 31 2.84 4.97 -1.04
N TYR A 32 2.47 3.83 -1.59
CA TYR A 32 3.29 2.62 -1.55
C TYR A 32 4.12 2.55 -2.84
N GLY A 33 5.42 2.26 -2.77
CA GLY A 33 6.27 2.29 -3.97
C GLY A 33 7.76 2.15 -3.71
N GLY A 34 8.52 2.16 -4.80
CA GLY A 34 9.98 2.03 -4.76
C GLY A 34 10.42 0.59 -4.46
N ASN A 35 11.59 0.45 -3.87
CA ASN A 35 12.20 -0.85 -3.57
C ASN A 35 11.38 -1.69 -2.59
N ALA A 36 10.44 -1.08 -1.85
CA ALA A 36 9.54 -1.79 -0.96
C ALA A 36 8.56 -2.74 -1.69
N MET A 37 8.48 -2.67 -3.01
CA MET A 37 7.68 -3.55 -3.87
C MET A 37 8.49 -4.72 -4.46
N LEU A 38 9.77 -4.86 -4.12
CA LEU A 38 10.60 -5.96 -4.63
C LEU A 38 10.64 -7.14 -3.66
N ASP A 39 10.41 -6.88 -2.37
CA ASP A 39 10.44 -7.87 -1.31
C ASP A 39 9.02 -8.38 -1.00
N ASP A 40 8.81 -9.68 -1.18
CA ASP A 40 7.51 -10.32 -0.98
C ASP A 40 7.07 -10.34 0.49
N GLU A 41 7.99 -10.43 1.44
CA GLU A 41 7.68 -10.33 2.87
C GLU A 41 7.20 -8.92 3.21
N LEU A 42 7.85 -7.90 2.63
CA LEU A 42 7.46 -6.51 2.84
C LEU A 42 6.10 -6.19 2.21
N LYS A 43 5.81 -6.70 1.00
CA LYS A 43 4.48 -6.60 0.38
C LYS A 43 3.40 -7.21 1.28
N ALA A 44 3.67 -8.41 1.81
CA ALA A 44 2.77 -9.13 2.69
C ALA A 44 2.49 -8.36 3.99
N SER A 45 3.53 -7.76 4.58
CA SER A 45 3.41 -6.90 5.77
C SER A 45 2.58 -5.65 5.48
N VAL A 46 2.84 -4.96 4.36
CA VAL A 46 2.09 -3.77 3.97
C VAL A 46 0.60 -4.10 3.77
N ALA A 47 0.29 -5.22 3.13
CA ALA A 47 -1.09 -5.66 2.97
C ALA A 47 -1.79 -5.93 4.31
N GLU A 48 -1.10 -6.53 5.28
CA GLU A 48 -1.62 -6.72 6.65
C GLU A 48 -1.88 -5.38 7.33
N ASP A 49 -0.93 -4.46 7.29
CA ASP A 49 -1.07 -3.13 7.89
C ASP A 49 -2.26 -2.36 7.33
N ILE A 50 -2.48 -2.41 6.01
CA ILE A 50 -3.64 -1.78 5.35
C ILE A 50 -4.96 -2.34 5.90
N VAL A 51 -5.05 -3.67 6.06
CA VAL A 51 -6.23 -4.31 6.64
C VAL A 51 -6.39 -3.93 8.11
N GLN A 52 -5.30 -3.85 8.88
CA GLN A 52 -5.34 -3.41 10.27
C GLN A 52 -5.83 -1.96 10.41
N LEU A 53 -5.35 -1.04 9.57
CA LEU A 53 -5.84 0.35 9.55
C LEU A 53 -7.36 0.40 9.29
N LYS A 54 -7.85 -0.40 8.34
CA LYS A 54 -9.29 -0.53 8.08
C LYS A 54 -10.05 -1.06 9.29
N LYS A 55 -9.56 -2.12 9.95
CA LYS A 55 -10.15 -2.69 11.18
C LYS A 55 -10.18 -1.68 12.33
N MET A 56 -9.19 -0.79 12.41
CA MET A 56 -9.13 0.28 13.39
C MET A 56 -10.11 1.44 13.10
N GLY A 57 -10.80 1.41 11.95
CA GLY A 57 -11.83 2.38 11.58
C GLY A 57 -11.34 3.49 10.64
N LEU A 58 -10.13 3.38 10.07
CA LEU A 58 -9.65 4.27 9.02
C LEU A 58 -10.15 3.83 7.64
N LYS A 59 -10.02 4.73 6.66
CA LYS A 59 -10.37 4.48 5.25
C LYS A 59 -9.12 4.61 4.38
N PRO A 60 -8.27 3.56 4.32
CA PRO A 60 -7.03 3.61 3.56
C PRO A 60 -7.30 3.67 2.05
N ILE A 61 -6.53 4.51 1.36
CA ILE A 61 -6.46 4.64 -0.10
C ILE A 61 -5.00 4.48 -0.48
N ILE A 62 -4.70 3.52 -1.34
CA ILE A 62 -3.32 3.21 -1.71
C ILE A 62 -3.04 3.76 -3.11
N VAL A 63 -1.98 4.54 -3.23
CA VAL A 63 -1.42 4.97 -4.51
C VAL A 63 -0.13 4.22 -4.70
N HIS A 64 0.00 3.48 -5.80
CA HIS A 64 1.19 2.68 -6.06
C HIS A 64 2.03 3.27 -7.20
N GLY A 65 3.29 2.83 -7.29
CA GLY A 65 4.11 2.99 -8.49
C GLY A 65 4.49 1.60 -9.00
N GLY A 66 5.62 1.50 -9.68
CA GLY A 66 6.17 0.21 -10.11
C GLY A 66 7.37 0.35 -11.02
N GLY A 67 8.15 1.44 -10.87
CA GLY A 67 9.26 1.78 -11.76
C GLY A 67 10.20 0.62 -12.07
N PRO A 68 10.72 -0.10 -11.06
CA PRO A 68 11.55 -1.29 -11.28
C PRO A 68 10.84 -2.36 -12.13
N ALA A 69 9.59 -2.71 -11.82
CA ALA A 69 8.84 -3.71 -12.58
C ALA A 69 8.58 -3.31 -14.04
N VAL A 70 8.45 -2.01 -14.32
CA VAL A 70 8.33 -1.50 -15.70
C VAL A 70 9.67 -1.62 -16.42
N SER A 71 10.79 -1.23 -15.77
CA SER A 71 12.12 -1.41 -16.35
C SER A 71 12.41 -2.88 -16.65
N ASP A 72 12.13 -3.78 -15.69
CA ASP A 72 12.32 -5.23 -15.88
C ASP A 72 11.49 -5.81 -17.04
N GLN A 73 10.36 -5.18 -17.38
CA GLN A 73 9.53 -5.61 -18.51
C GLN A 73 10.06 -5.05 -19.83
N MET A 74 10.48 -3.79 -19.86
CA MET A 74 11.15 -3.19 -21.02
C MET A 74 12.39 -3.99 -21.41
N ASP A 75 13.23 -4.35 -20.43
CA ASP A 75 14.45 -5.14 -20.66
C ASP A 75 14.14 -6.51 -21.30
N LYS A 76 13.02 -7.16 -20.90
CA LYS A 76 12.58 -8.43 -21.47
C LYS A 76 12.07 -8.31 -22.89
N GLU A 77 11.56 -7.14 -23.26
CA GLU A 77 11.10 -6.81 -24.60
C GLU A 77 12.23 -6.21 -25.48
N GLY A 78 13.45 -6.11 -24.93
CA GLY A 78 14.63 -5.63 -25.64
C GLY A 78 14.71 -4.10 -25.73
N LEU A 79 13.97 -3.39 -24.88
CA LEU A 79 13.96 -1.93 -24.80
C LEU A 79 14.77 -1.45 -23.60
N GLU A 80 15.54 -0.39 -23.79
CA GLU A 80 16.38 0.18 -22.74
C GLU A 80 15.63 1.28 -21.95
N PRO A 81 15.51 1.18 -20.61
CA PRO A 81 14.90 2.20 -19.77
C PRO A 81 15.66 3.53 -19.78
N GLU A 82 15.11 4.56 -20.42
CA GLU A 82 15.66 5.92 -20.40
C GLU A 82 15.00 6.81 -19.33
N PHE A 83 15.82 7.64 -18.66
CA PHE A 83 15.35 8.60 -17.66
C PHE A 83 15.93 9.99 -17.92
N VAL A 84 15.07 11.02 -17.83
CA VAL A 84 15.41 12.44 -17.98
C VAL A 84 14.90 13.19 -16.75
N HIS A 85 15.81 13.87 -16.04
CA HIS A 85 15.50 14.60 -14.79
C HIS A 85 14.74 13.77 -13.75
N GLY A 86 15.07 12.47 -13.62
CA GLY A 86 14.44 11.56 -12.66
C GLY A 86 13.06 11.04 -13.07
N GLN A 87 12.58 11.39 -14.27
CA GLN A 87 11.36 10.84 -14.86
C GLN A 87 11.70 9.89 -15.99
N ARG A 88 10.92 8.82 -16.15
CA ARG A 88 11.07 7.92 -17.31
C ARG A 88 10.74 8.71 -18.57
N LYS A 89 11.57 8.59 -19.59
CA LYS A 89 11.21 9.03 -20.94
C LYS A 89 10.25 7.98 -21.50
N THR A 90 9.04 8.40 -21.84
CA THR A 90 7.94 7.50 -22.19
C THR A 90 7.41 7.86 -23.58
N ASP A 91 7.81 7.08 -24.57
CA ASP A 91 7.19 7.03 -25.90
C ASP A 91 5.99 6.07 -25.90
N GLU A 92 5.37 5.86 -27.06
CA GLU A 92 4.16 5.05 -27.22
C GLU A 92 4.36 3.62 -26.71
N GLU A 93 5.44 2.96 -27.14
CA GLU A 93 5.76 1.59 -26.75
C GLU A 93 6.05 1.48 -25.25
N THR A 94 6.82 2.43 -24.71
CA THR A 94 7.08 2.50 -23.27
C THR A 94 5.79 2.74 -22.46
N LEU A 95 4.85 3.52 -23.00
CA LEU A 95 3.57 3.80 -22.34
C LEU A 95 2.71 2.54 -22.25
N GLU A 96 2.59 1.79 -23.35
CA GLU A 96 1.86 0.52 -23.38
C GLU A 96 2.42 -0.47 -22.35
N ILE A 97 3.74 -0.62 -22.29
CA ILE A 97 4.41 -1.47 -21.30
C ILE A 97 4.14 -0.97 -19.88
N ALA A 98 4.27 0.34 -19.64
CA ALA A 98 4.01 0.91 -18.32
C ALA A 98 2.56 0.68 -17.88
N GLU A 99 1.58 0.88 -18.75
CA GLU A 99 0.17 0.65 -18.46
C GLU A 99 -0.10 -0.82 -18.14
N MET A 100 0.36 -1.74 -18.98
CA MET A 100 0.20 -3.19 -18.77
C MET A 100 0.80 -3.64 -17.44
N VAL A 101 2.02 -3.21 -17.13
CA VAL A 101 2.70 -3.61 -15.90
C VAL A 101 2.04 -2.99 -14.68
N LEU A 102 1.76 -1.69 -14.70
CA LEU A 102 1.22 -1.00 -13.54
C LEU A 102 -0.22 -1.44 -13.25
N SER A 103 -1.09 -1.45 -14.27
CA SER A 103 -2.52 -1.77 -14.11
C SER A 103 -2.80 -3.29 -14.07
N GLY A 104 -2.08 -4.08 -14.86
CA GLY A 104 -2.32 -5.50 -15.04
C GLY A 104 -1.59 -6.38 -14.04
N LYS A 105 -0.36 -6.01 -13.66
CA LYS A 105 0.46 -6.80 -12.74
C LYS A 105 0.50 -6.20 -11.34
N VAL A 106 1.14 -5.04 -11.17
CA VAL A 106 1.43 -4.47 -9.84
C VAL A 106 0.15 -4.15 -9.07
N ASN A 107 -0.82 -3.50 -9.74
CA ASN A 107 -2.12 -3.18 -9.15
C ASN A 107 -2.85 -4.44 -8.69
N LYS A 108 -2.90 -5.48 -9.54
CA LYS A 108 -3.65 -6.71 -9.26
C LYS A 108 -2.99 -7.57 -8.19
N GLU A 109 -1.66 -7.60 -8.15
CA GLU A 109 -0.90 -8.27 -7.09
C GLU A 109 -1.19 -7.65 -5.73
N LEU A 110 -1.17 -6.32 -5.62
CA LEU A 110 -1.50 -5.63 -4.37
C LEU A 110 -2.95 -5.87 -3.94
N VAL A 111 -3.90 -5.79 -4.88
CA VAL A 111 -5.32 -6.11 -4.63
C VAL A 111 -5.48 -7.55 -4.13
N LYS A 112 -4.80 -8.51 -4.77
CA LYS A 112 -4.80 -9.91 -4.37
C LYS A 112 -4.32 -10.07 -2.93
N LEU A 113 -3.15 -9.53 -2.59
CA LEU A 113 -2.58 -9.66 -1.25
C LEU A 113 -3.48 -9.07 -0.16
N ILE A 114 -4.13 -7.92 -0.43
CA ILE A 114 -5.06 -7.30 0.51
C ILE A 114 -6.33 -8.16 0.64
N ASN A 115 -6.84 -8.72 -0.46
CA ASN A 115 -8.06 -9.54 -0.46
C ASN A 115 -7.87 -10.91 0.19
N GLU A 116 -6.71 -11.53 0.04
CA GLU A 116 -6.32 -12.75 0.79
C GLU A 116 -6.38 -12.55 2.31
N ARG A 117 -6.26 -11.30 2.77
CA ARG A 117 -6.37 -10.89 4.18
C ARG A 117 -7.76 -10.34 4.54
N ASN A 118 -8.77 -10.57 3.71
CA ASN A 118 -10.14 -10.08 3.87
C ASN A 118 -10.27 -8.55 3.85
N GLY A 119 -9.41 -7.85 3.11
CA GLY A 119 -9.39 -6.39 3.03
C GLY A 119 -10.45 -5.76 2.11
N ASN A 120 -11.01 -6.50 1.15
CA ASN A 120 -11.96 -6.02 0.13
C ASN A 120 -11.44 -4.78 -0.63
N ALA A 121 -10.26 -4.89 -1.22
CA ALA A 121 -9.66 -3.91 -2.10
C ALA A 121 -10.17 -4.05 -3.54
N VAL A 122 -10.23 -2.91 -4.22
CA VAL A 122 -10.54 -2.79 -5.66
C VAL A 122 -9.42 -1.96 -6.28
N GLY A 123 -8.86 -2.46 -7.38
CA GLY A 123 -7.81 -1.79 -8.13
C GLY A 123 -8.37 -1.00 -9.29
N ILE A 124 -8.01 0.28 -9.37
CA ILE A 124 -8.39 1.21 -10.43
C ILE A 124 -7.13 1.83 -11.05
N SER A 125 -7.27 2.37 -12.25
CA SER A 125 -6.24 3.09 -13.03
C SER A 125 -6.93 4.11 -13.93
#